data_AF-A0A7X5N424-F1
#
_entry.id   AF-A0A7X5N424-F1
#
_cell.length_a   1.000
_cell.length_b   1.000
_cell.length_c   1.000
_cell.angle_alpha   90.00
_cell.angle_beta   90.00
_cell.angle_gamma   90.00
#
_symmetry.space_group_name_H-M   'P 1'
#
loop_
_entity.id
_entity.type
_entity.pdbx_description
1 polymer ?
#
loop_
_entity_poly.entity_id
_entity_poly.type
_entity_poly.pdbx_seq_one_letter_code
_entity_poly.pdbx_strand_id
1 'polypeptide(L)'
;AKLRELLPRRLRKGLVDDGRWLKPDARAQLQAWVAQRPRMRTLVEYRARLTAVLEARSHDASERLKQLQQWCHEAEASGNAALQAYAARLKGY
;
A
#
# COMPACT_ATOMS: atom_id res chain seq x y z
N ALA A 1 4.27 -18.19 -3.38
CA ALA A 1 3.66 -17.65 -4.62
C ALA A 1 2.23 -18.13 -4.90
N LYS A 2 1.73 -19.22 -4.30
CA LYS A 2 0.41 -19.87 -4.54
C LYS A 2 -0.87 -19.03 -4.35
N LEU A 3 -0.78 -17.85 -3.72
CA LEU A 3 -1.97 -17.04 -3.36
C LEU A 3 -2.36 -16.01 -4.42
N ARG A 4 -1.44 -15.71 -5.34
CA ARG A 4 -1.70 -14.82 -6.48
C ARG A 4 -2.57 -15.52 -7.54
N GLU A 5 -2.61 -16.85 -7.52
CA GLU A 5 -3.41 -17.68 -8.44
C GLU A 5 -4.86 -17.82 -7.98
N LEU A 6 -5.10 -17.90 -6.66
CA LEU A 6 -6.43 -18.03 -6.09
C LEU A 6 -7.23 -16.71 -6.06
N LEU A 7 -6.57 -15.56 -6.26
CA LEU A 7 -7.25 -14.27 -6.31
C LEU A 7 -7.56 -13.89 -7.76
N PRO A 8 -8.84 -13.67 -8.11
CA PRO A 8 -9.26 -13.13 -9.40
C PRO A 8 -8.42 -11.89 -9.74
N ARG A 9 -8.04 -11.73 -11.01
CA ARG A 9 -7.17 -10.63 -11.47
C ARG A 9 -7.69 -9.24 -11.03
N ARG A 10 -9.01 -9.07 -10.95
CA ARG A 10 -9.67 -7.85 -10.47
C ARG A 10 -9.45 -7.60 -8.98
N LEU A 11 -9.45 -8.64 -8.14
CA LEU A 11 -9.14 -8.55 -6.71
C LEU A 11 -7.65 -8.26 -6.49
N ARG A 12 -6.75 -8.80 -7.31
CA ARG A 12 -5.33 -8.42 -7.29
C ARG A 12 -5.11 -6.96 -7.63
N LYS A 13 -5.80 -6.44 -8.66
CA LYS A 13 -5.73 -5.04 -9.05
C LYS A 13 -6.38 -4.12 -8.00
N GLY A 14 -7.50 -4.56 -7.42
CA GLY A 14 -8.14 -3.89 -6.29
C GLY A 14 -7.23 -3.84 -5.06
N LEU A 15 -6.49 -4.90 -4.75
CA LEU A 15 -5.55 -4.91 -3.63
C LEU A 15 -4.36 -3.98 -3.85
N VAL A 16 -3.99 -3.76 -5.12
CA VAL A 16 -3.13 -2.63 -5.47
C VAL A 16 -3.92 -1.36 -5.19
N ASP A 17 -5.04 -1.04 -5.82
CA ASP A 17 -5.71 0.26 -5.61
C ASP A 17 -6.50 0.45 -4.27
N ASP A 18 -6.11 -0.16 -3.15
CA ASP A 18 -6.79 -0.12 -1.82
C ASP A 18 -8.28 -0.52 -1.83
N GLY A 19 -8.69 -1.21 -2.88
CA GLY A 19 -10.07 -1.57 -3.15
C GLY A 19 -10.92 -0.38 -3.61
N ARG A 20 -10.31 0.72 -4.07
CA ARG A 20 -11.00 1.92 -4.57
C ARG A 20 -11.98 1.60 -5.72
N TRP A 21 -11.67 0.58 -6.51
CA TRP A 21 -12.51 0.09 -7.62
C TRP A 21 -13.33 -1.16 -7.26
N LEU A 22 -13.28 -1.63 -6.02
CA LEU A 22 -14.05 -2.78 -5.54
C LEU A 22 -15.40 -2.32 -4.97
N LYS A 23 -16.43 -3.14 -5.17
CA LYS A 23 -17.72 -2.95 -4.48
C LYS A 23 -17.51 -3.02 -2.96
N PRO A 24 -18.36 -2.36 -2.14
CA PRO A 24 -18.22 -2.33 -0.68
C PRO A 24 -18.07 -3.72 -0.06
N ASP A 25 -18.89 -4.70 -0.48
CA ASP A 25 -18.81 -6.09 -0.01
C ASP A 25 -17.49 -6.77 -0.37
N ALA A 26 -17.01 -6.58 -1.60
CA ALA A 26 -15.74 -7.13 -2.06
C ALA A 26 -14.55 -6.48 -1.33
N ARG A 27 -14.66 -5.19 -0.98
CA ARG A 27 -13.67 -4.49 -0.15
C ARG A 27 -13.66 -5.04 1.27
N ALA A 28 -14.82 -5.32 1.87
CA ALA A 28 -14.91 -5.93 3.19
C ALA A 28 -14.31 -7.35 3.22
N GLN A 29 -14.61 -8.18 2.22
CA GLN A 29 -14.01 -9.52 2.09
C GLN A 29 -12.49 -9.45 1.91
N LEU A 30 -11.99 -8.50 1.13
CA LEU A 30 -10.56 -8.25 0.96
C LEU A 30 -9.91 -7.85 2.30
N GLN A 31 -10.52 -6.93 3.05
CA GLN A 31 -10.02 -6.51 4.37
C GLN A 31 -10.00 -7.67 5.37
N ALA A 32 -11.05 -8.49 5.41
CA ALA A 32 -11.09 -9.68 6.26
C ALA A 32 -9.98 -10.69 5.89
N TRP A 33 -9.75 -10.90 4.60
CA TRP A 33 -8.67 -11.77 4.12
C TRP A 33 -7.27 -11.20 4.42
N VAL A 34 -7.11 -9.89 4.32
CA VAL A 34 -5.87 -9.17 4.70
C VAL A 34 -5.63 -9.29 6.20
N ALA A 35 -6.66 -9.15 7.04
CA ALA A 35 -6.57 -9.26 8.49
C ALA A 35 -6.09 -10.64 8.96
N GLN A 36 -6.47 -11.70 8.25
CA GLN A 36 -6.00 -13.07 8.52
C GLN A 36 -4.52 -13.30 8.15
N ARG A 37 -3.85 -12.33 7.49
CA ARG A 37 -2.53 -12.50 6.88
C ARG A 37 -1.61 -11.35 7.27
N PRO A 38 -0.73 -11.51 8.28
CA PRO A 38 0.08 -10.41 8.78
C PRO A 38 0.94 -9.74 7.71
N ARG A 39 1.52 -10.52 6.78
CA ARG A 39 2.31 -9.97 5.64
C ARG A 39 1.49 -9.07 4.71
N MET A 40 0.22 -9.41 4.49
CA MET A 40 -0.69 -8.60 3.67
C MET A 40 -1.17 -7.38 4.43
N ARG A 41 -1.41 -7.52 5.74
CA ARG A 41 -1.81 -6.43 6.61
C ARG A 41 -0.76 -5.31 6.60
N THR A 42 0.51 -5.68 6.76
CA THR A 42 1.63 -4.73 6.66
C THR A 42 1.62 -4.00 5.30
N LEU A 43 1.43 -4.72 4.19
CA LEU A 43 1.37 -4.08 2.86
C LEU A 43 0.26 -3.03 2.76
N VAL A 44 -0.95 -3.36 3.23
CA VAL A 44 -2.11 -2.46 3.18
C VAL A 44 -1.92 -1.26 4.12
N GLU A 45 -1.39 -1.48 5.33
CA GLU A 45 -1.07 -0.42 6.29
C GLU A 45 -0.07 0.60 5.72
N TYR A 46 1.03 0.12 5.14
CA TYR A 46 2.04 0.98 4.52
C TYR A 46 1.46 1.81 3.37
N ARG A 47 0.59 1.20 2.57
CA ARG A 47 -0.04 1.87 1.43
C ARG A 47 -1.06 2.92 1.87
N ALA A 48 -1.81 2.64 2.93
CA ALA A 48 -2.69 3.61 3.56
C ALA A 48 -1.92 4.81 4.12
N ARG A 49 -0.76 4.57 4.77
CA ARG A 49 0.14 5.66 5.23
C ARG A 49 0.61 6.54 4.08
N LEU A 50 1.03 5.95 2.95
CA LEU A 50 1.43 6.74 1.78
C LEU A 50 0.29 7.61 1.24
N THR A 51 -0.90 7.03 1.12
CA THR A 51 -2.08 7.77 0.65
C THR A 51 -2.39 8.92 1.60
N ALA A 52 -2.30 8.70 2.92
CA ALA A 52 -2.45 9.76 3.90
C ALA A 52 -1.41 10.87 3.73
N VAL A 53 -0.14 10.54 3.47
CA VAL A 53 0.91 11.55 3.18
C VAL A 53 0.61 12.36 1.91
N LEU A 54 0.11 11.70 0.85
CA LEU A 54 -0.25 12.37 -0.41
C LEU A 54 -1.50 13.26 -0.27
N GLU A 55 -2.52 12.76 0.42
CA GLU A 55 -3.81 13.45 0.63
C GLU A 55 -3.71 14.54 1.72
N ALA A 56 -2.79 14.42 2.66
CA ALA A 56 -2.56 15.42 3.70
C ALA A 56 -2.27 16.75 3.03
N ARG A 57 -3.22 17.69 3.05
CA ARG A 57 -3.04 19.06 2.51
C ARG A 57 -2.10 19.85 3.42
N SER A 58 -0.82 19.50 3.44
CA SER A 58 0.16 20.34 4.13
C SER A 58 0.30 21.65 3.37
N HIS A 59 0.16 22.75 4.10
CA HIS A 59 0.52 24.10 3.64
C HIS A 59 2.00 24.19 3.28
N ASP A 60 2.82 23.26 3.81
CA ASP A 60 4.26 23.23 3.63
C ASP A 60 4.69 22.02 2.78
N ALA A 61 5.17 22.28 1.56
CA ALA A 61 5.66 21.26 0.64
C ALA A 61 6.86 20.50 1.22
N SER A 62 7.67 21.17 2.05
CA SER A 62 8.85 20.62 2.71
C SER A 62 8.48 19.49 3.69
N GLU A 63 7.36 19.65 4.39
CA GLU A 63 6.91 18.66 5.38
C GLU A 63 6.33 17.41 4.71
N ARG A 64 5.58 17.59 3.62
CA ARG A 64 5.16 16.49 2.74
C ARG A 64 6.35 15.70 2.21
N LEU A 65 7.39 16.38 1.74
CA LEU A 65 8.60 15.73 1.25
C LEU A 65 9.30 14.91 2.34
N LYS A 66 9.42 15.47 3.56
CA LYS A 66 9.98 14.73 4.72
C LYS A 66 9.17 13.48 5.05
N GLN A 67 7.83 13.57 5.07
CA GLN A 67 6.99 12.42 5.33
C GLN A 67 7.09 11.36 4.23
N LEU A 68 7.23 11.77 2.97
CA LEU A 68 7.45 10.86 1.85
C LEU A 68 8.82 10.16 1.95
N GLN A 69 9.88 10.90 2.28
CA GLN A 69 11.21 10.35 2.51
C GLN A 69 11.22 9.35 3.67
N GLN A 70 10.58 9.69 4.78
CA GLN A 70 10.41 8.81 5.93
C GLN A 70 9.67 7.54 5.53
N TRP A 71 8.58 7.66 4.77
CA TRP A 71 7.84 6.52 4.26
C TRP A 71 8.69 5.60 3.39
N CYS A 72 9.51 6.17 2.49
CA CYS A 72 10.43 5.40 1.66
C CYS A 72 11.47 4.64 2.52
N HIS A 73 12.00 5.27 3.57
CA HIS A 73 12.94 4.64 4.48
C HIS A 73 12.30 3.47 5.26
N GLU A 74 11.09 3.67 5.79
CA GLU A 74 10.32 2.62 6.47
C GLU A 74 9.96 1.47 5.53
N ALA A 75 9.61 1.78 4.27
CA ALA A 75 9.30 0.78 3.25
C ALA A 75 10.54 -0.07 2.91
N GLU A 76 11.72 0.54 2.87
CA GLU A 76 12.99 -0.17 2.64
C GLU A 76 13.36 -1.07 3.83
N ALA A 77 13.24 -0.55 5.05
CA ALA A 77 13.51 -1.27 6.29
C ALA A 77 12.52 -2.40 6.58
N SER A 78 11.32 -2.36 5.98
CA SER A 78 10.28 -3.39 6.17
C SER A 78 10.68 -4.80 5.71
N GLY A 79 11.75 -4.94 4.92
CA GLY A 79 12.18 -6.21 4.33
C GLY A 79 11.21 -6.79 3.28
N ASN A 80 10.16 -6.05 2.92
CA ASN A 80 9.17 -6.49 1.95
C ASN A 80 9.58 -6.05 0.54
N ALA A 81 9.95 -7.03 -0.30
CA ALA A 81 10.39 -6.78 -1.67
C ALA A 81 9.39 -5.95 -2.51
N ALA A 82 8.07 -6.06 -2.25
CA ALA A 82 7.07 -5.26 -2.95
C ALA A 82 7.06 -3.79 -2.48
N LEU A 83 7.26 -3.53 -1.19
CA LEU A 83 7.38 -2.17 -0.65
C LEU A 83 8.70 -1.53 -1.09
N GLN A 84 9.80 -2.27 -1.04
CA GLN A 84 11.11 -1.84 -1.52
C GLN A 84 11.09 -1.44 -3.00
N ALA A 85 10.54 -2.30 -3.87
CA ALA A 85 10.42 -2.00 -5.30
C ALA A 85 9.57 -0.75 -5.58
N TYR A 86 8.54 -0.53 -4.75
CA TYR A 86 7.67 0.64 -4.89
C TYR A 86 8.35 1.93 -4.39
N ALA A 87 9.03 1.88 -3.24
CA ALA A 87 9.84 2.99 -2.73
C ALA A 87 10.95 3.38 -3.72
N ALA A 88 11.63 2.39 -4.32
CA ALA A 88 12.63 2.62 -5.36
C ALA A 88 12.04 3.33 -6.59
N ARG A 89 10.83 2.94 -7.01
CA ARG A 89 10.11 3.59 -8.13
C ARG A 89 9.68 5.03 -7.79
N LEU A 90 9.35 5.30 -6.53
CA LEU A 90 9.00 6.63 -6.02
C LEU A 90 10.20 7.58 -5.97
N LYS A 91 11.39 7.08 -5.62
CA LYS A 91 12.64 7.85 -5.60
C LYS A 91 13.15 8.22 -7.00
N GLY A 92 12.76 7.45 -8.02
CA GLY A 92 13.23 7.64 -9.41
C GLY A 92 12.39 8.59 -10.25
N TYR A 93 11.35 9.19 -9.70
CA TYR A 93 10.44 10.14 -10.37
C TYR A 93 10.68 11.55 -9.83
#